data_AF-A0A4Q5M0D0-F1
#
_entry.id   AF-A0A4Q5M0D0-F1
#
_cell.length_a   1.000
_cell.length_b   1.000
_cell.length_c   1.000
_cell.angle_alpha   90.00
_cell.angle_beta   90.00
_cell.angle_gamma   90.00
#
_symmetry.space_group_name_H-M   'P 1'
#
loop_
_entity.id
_entity.type
_entity.pdbx_description
1 polymer ?
#
loop_
_entity_poly.entity_id
_entity_poly.type
_entity_poly.pdbx_seq_one_letter_code
_entity_poly.pdbx_strand_id
1 'polypeptide(L)'
;MKKVISYTCLAVLCTFMLSCESESKPEDVKVVEKAIEETDVYERYGSSPDILGNIYEELLKTDTVLAKLEGTTNLLLWEKDRLEKPFKLYDRKNNIYYENAKAVVENINDSLLKKNTPL
;
A
#
# COMPACT_ATOMS: atom_id res chain seq x y z
N MET A 1 -35.70 -30.28 2.02
CA MET A 1 -35.42 -29.17 1.09
C MET A 1 -33.93 -28.76 1.02
N LYS A 2 -32.96 -29.63 1.39
CA LYS A 2 -31.52 -29.35 1.21
C LYS A 2 -30.92 -29.97 -0.07
N LYS A 3 -31.58 -30.95 -0.66
CA LYS A 3 -31.11 -31.64 -1.88
C LYS A 3 -31.35 -30.82 -3.14
N VAL A 4 -32.42 -30.02 -3.21
CA VAL A 4 -32.80 -29.27 -4.42
C VAL A 4 -31.80 -28.13 -4.73
N ILE A 5 -31.24 -27.49 -3.69
CA ILE A 5 -30.29 -26.37 -3.83
C ILE A 5 -28.92 -26.86 -4.36
N SER A 6 -28.58 -28.13 -4.12
CA SER A 6 -27.33 -28.71 -4.62
C SER A 6 -27.37 -29.01 -6.12
N TYR A 7 -28.53 -29.36 -6.67
CA TYR A 7 -28.67 -29.69 -8.09
C TYR A 7 -28.74 -28.43 -8.97
N THR A 8 -29.29 -27.33 -8.45
CA THR A 8 -29.31 -26.05 -9.17
C THR A 8 -27.91 -25.44 -9.33
N CYS A 9 -27.03 -25.63 -8.35
CA CYS A 9 -25.65 -25.13 -8.43
C CYS A 9 -24.80 -25.94 -9.41
N LEU A 10 -25.05 -27.25 -9.54
CA LEU A 10 -24.36 -28.13 -10.49
C LEU A 10 -24.84 -27.90 -11.94
N ALA A 11 -26.14 -27.62 -12.13
CA ALA A 11 -26.71 -27.36 -13.45
C ALA A 11 -26.19 -26.05 -14.09
N VAL A 12 -25.96 -25.00 -13.30
CA VAL A 12 -25.42 -23.71 -13.77
C VAL A 12 -23.94 -23.81 -14.15
N LEU A 13 -23.18 -24.70 -13.52
CA LEU A 13 -21.76 -24.92 -13.85
C LEU A 13 -21.59 -25.66 -15.19
N CYS A 14 -22.53 -26.56 -15.54
CA CYS A 14 -22.47 -27.33 -16.79
C CYS A 14 -22.85 -26.51 -18.04
N THR A 15 -23.64 -25.45 -17.92
CA THR A 15 -24.03 -24.62 -19.08
C THR A 15 -22.91 -23.73 -19.60
N PHE A 16 -21.82 -23.53 -18.85
CA PHE A 16 -20.65 -22.77 -19.30
C PHE A 16 -19.72 -23.58 -20.22
N MET A 17 -19.84 -24.91 -20.28
CA MET A 17 -18.94 -25.78 -21.04
C MET A 17 -19.45 -26.17 -22.43
N LEU A 18 -20.64 -25.71 -22.85
CA LEU A 18 -21.24 -26.04 -24.15
C LEU A 18 -21.26 -24.86 -25.15
N SER A 19 -20.67 -23.73 -24.80
CA SER A 19 -20.59 -22.57 -25.71
C SER A 19 -19.20 -22.46 -26.37
N CYS A 20 -18.78 -23.52 -27.07
CA CYS A 20 -17.66 -23.43 -28.01
C CYS A 20 -17.76 -24.54 -29.07
N GLU A 21 -18.52 -24.27 -30.13
CA GLU A 21 -18.53 -25.03 -31.38
C GLU A 21 -19.16 -24.09 -32.43
N SER A 22 -18.67 -23.85 -33.65
CA SER A 22 -17.47 -24.22 -34.41
C SER A 22 -17.41 -23.27 -35.61
N GLU A 23 -16.19 -22.98 -36.06
CA GLU A 23 -15.72 -22.39 -37.34
C GLU A 23 -16.74 -22.07 -38.46
N SER A 24 -16.76 -20.80 -38.89
CA SER A 24 -17.11 -20.38 -40.25
C SER A 24 -15.84 -19.92 -41.00
N LYS A 25 -15.52 -20.59 -42.12
CA LYS A 25 -14.42 -20.25 -43.04
C LYS A 25 -14.73 -19.02 -43.94
N PRO A 26 -13.73 -18.44 -44.63
CA PRO A 26 -13.46 -17.00 -44.62
C PRO A 26 -14.07 -16.23 -45.80
N GLU A 27 -14.47 -14.99 -45.54
CA GLU A 27 -14.61 -13.96 -46.59
C GLU A 27 -13.46 -12.96 -46.49
N ASP A 28 -12.89 -12.68 -47.66
CA ASP A 28 -11.72 -11.88 -47.97
C ASP A 28 -11.81 -10.46 -47.40
N VAL A 29 -11.15 -10.20 -46.26
CA VAL A 29 -10.90 -8.84 -45.78
C VAL A 29 -9.41 -8.55 -45.95
N LYS A 30 -9.06 -8.16 -47.18
CA LYS A 30 -7.87 -7.34 -47.42
C LYS A 30 -7.90 -6.12 -46.49
N VAL A 31 -6.71 -5.77 -46.02
CA VAL A 31 -6.37 -4.62 -45.15
C VAL A 31 -6.49 -4.88 -43.64
N VAL A 32 -5.95 -6.00 -43.18
CA VAL A 32 -5.33 -6.09 -41.85
C VAL A 32 -3.86 -5.71 -41.99
N GLU A 33 -3.58 -4.41 -42.15
CA GLU A 33 -2.20 -3.90 -42.17
C GLU A 33 -2.03 -2.64 -41.30
N LYS A 34 -2.96 -2.38 -40.37
CA LYS A 34 -2.90 -1.22 -39.48
C LYS A 34 -3.15 -1.51 -37.99
N ALA A 35 -3.02 -2.77 -37.58
CA ALA A 35 -3.09 -3.17 -36.16
C ALA A 35 -1.72 -3.56 -35.58
N ILE A 36 -0.66 -3.45 -36.38
CA ILE A 36 0.74 -3.65 -35.98
C ILE A 36 1.50 -2.34 -36.21
N GLU A 37 0.92 -1.21 -35.78
CA GLU A 37 1.78 -0.09 -35.39
C GLU A 37 2.26 -0.43 -33.98
N GLU A 38 3.44 -1.02 -33.99
CA GLU A 38 4.39 -1.23 -32.91
C GLU A 38 3.93 -0.69 -31.56
N THR A 39 3.36 -1.62 -30.79
CA THR A 39 3.35 -1.60 -29.34
C THR A 39 4.73 -1.23 -28.80
N ASP A 40 4.91 0.04 -28.44
CA ASP A 40 5.92 0.58 -27.50
C ASP A 40 5.75 0.01 -26.06
N VAL A 41 5.14 -1.16 -25.93
CA VAL A 41 4.88 -1.83 -24.66
C VAL A 41 6.17 -2.46 -24.11
N TYR A 42 7.18 -2.65 -24.96
CA TYR A 42 8.46 -3.23 -24.56
C TYR A 42 9.46 -2.22 -23.96
N GLU A 43 9.34 -0.92 -24.23
CA GLU A 43 10.29 0.08 -23.70
C GLU A 43 10.02 0.46 -22.22
N ARG A 44 8.82 0.20 -21.69
CA ARG A 44 8.52 0.45 -20.27
C ARG A 44 9.03 -0.61 -19.29
N TYR A 45 9.44 -1.78 -19.79
CA TYR A 45 10.00 -2.85 -18.96
C TYR A 45 11.53 -2.79 -18.84
N GLY A 46 12.13 -1.65 -19.19
CA GLY A 46 13.54 -1.37 -18.94
C GLY A 46 13.81 -1.13 -17.45
N SER A 47 14.20 -2.19 -16.74
CA SER A 47 14.86 -2.15 -15.43
C SER A 47 14.04 -1.59 -14.25
N SER A 48 13.00 -2.31 -13.81
CA SER A 48 12.48 -2.12 -12.44
C SER A 48 12.75 -3.37 -11.59
N PRO A 49 13.53 -3.28 -10.51
CA PRO A 49 13.76 -4.40 -9.59
C PRO A 49 12.54 -4.76 -8.75
N ASP A 50 11.42 -4.03 -8.84
CA ASP A 50 10.21 -4.29 -8.08
C ASP A 50 8.96 -4.42 -8.98
N ILE A 51 8.78 -5.64 -9.49
CA ILE A 51 7.62 -6.03 -10.31
C ILE A 51 6.31 -5.84 -9.54
N LEU A 52 6.32 -6.07 -8.22
CA LEU A 52 5.11 -5.94 -7.39
C LEU A 52 4.70 -4.48 -7.23
N GLY A 53 5.68 -3.58 -7.03
CA GLY A 53 5.44 -2.14 -7.01
C GLY A 53 4.79 -1.65 -8.30
N ASN A 54 5.29 -2.08 -9.46
CA ASN A 54 4.72 -1.70 -10.76
C ASN A 54 3.28 -2.18 -10.94
N ILE A 55 2.98 -3.44 -10.56
CA ILE A 55 1.61 -3.98 -10.61
C ILE A 55 0.68 -3.19 -9.67
N TYR A 56 1.17 -2.85 -8.47
CA TYR A 56 0.41 -2.04 -7.52
C TYR A 56 0.11 -0.63 -8.06
N GLU A 57 1.07 0.02 -8.71
CA GLU A 57 0.87 1.32 -9.34
C GLU A 57 -0.12 1.28 -10.51
N GLU A 58 -0.12 0.21 -11.30
CA GLU A 58 -1.12 0.00 -12.36
C GLU A 58 -2.52 -0.24 -11.79
N LEU A 59 -2.62 -1.00 -10.69
CA LEU A 59 -3.88 -1.20 -9.96
C LEU A 59 -4.42 0.11 -9.39
N LEU A 60 -3.57 0.97 -8.82
CA LEU A 60 -3.98 2.29 -8.34
C LEU A 60 -4.54 3.19 -9.44
N LYS A 61 -4.11 3.02 -10.70
CA LYS A 61 -4.63 3.79 -11.84
C LYS A 61 -5.99 3.30 -12.33
N THR A 62 -6.31 2.03 -12.09
CA THR A 62 -7.51 1.37 -12.64
C THR A 62 -8.61 1.19 -11.61
N ASP A 63 -8.26 0.97 -10.35
CA ASP A 63 -9.20 0.81 -9.24
C ASP A 63 -9.34 2.12 -8.44
N THR A 64 -10.46 2.81 -8.67
CA THR A 64 -10.80 4.07 -7.98
C THR A 64 -11.01 3.93 -6.47
N VAL A 65 -11.43 2.76 -5.99
CA VAL A 65 -11.63 2.50 -4.56
C VAL A 65 -10.27 2.34 -3.89
N LEU A 66 -9.37 1.57 -4.51
CA LEU A 66 -8.01 1.40 -4.04
C LEU A 66 -7.25 2.74 -4.02
N ALA A 67 -7.36 3.54 -5.08
CA ALA A 67 -6.74 4.87 -5.16
C ALA A 67 -7.23 5.80 -4.03
N LYS A 68 -8.53 5.78 -3.72
CA LYS A 68 -9.10 6.59 -2.64
C LYS A 68 -8.60 6.12 -1.27
N LEU A 69 -8.47 4.82 -1.06
CA LEU A 69 -7.94 4.26 0.18
C LEU A 69 -6.47 4.65 0.38
N GLU A 70 -5.65 4.51 -0.67
CA GLU A 70 -4.25 4.94 -0.68
C GLU A 70 -4.11 6.43 -0.34
N GLY A 71 -4.90 7.28 -1.00
CA GLY A 71 -4.92 8.72 -0.72
C GLY A 71 -5.30 9.05 0.72
N THR A 72 -6.29 8.35 1.27
CA THR A 72 -6.72 8.52 2.67
C THR A 72 -5.63 8.08 3.64
N THR A 73 -4.96 6.96 3.36
CA THR A 73 -3.86 6.44 4.18
C THR A 73 -2.68 7.41 4.19
N ASN A 74 -2.30 7.93 3.03
CA ASN A 74 -1.23 8.91 2.91
C ASN A 74 -1.56 10.23 3.65
N LEU A 75 -2.81 10.67 3.61
CA LEU A 75 -3.26 11.83 4.37
C LEU A 75 -3.14 11.61 5.89
N LEU A 76 -3.55 10.45 6.38
CA LEU A 76 -3.45 10.09 7.80
C LEU A 76 -1.98 10.01 8.26
N LEU A 77 -1.10 9.41 7.46
CA LEU A 77 0.33 9.37 7.75
C LEU A 77 0.94 10.77 7.81
N TRP A 78 0.61 11.62 6.85
CA TRP A 78 1.06 13.01 6.84
C TRP A 78 0.54 13.77 8.06
N GLU A 79 -0.73 13.60 8.42
CA GLU A 79 -1.32 14.27 9.59
C GLU A 79 -0.70 13.79 10.89
N LYS A 80 -0.45 12.47 11.04
CA LYS A 80 0.28 11.90 12.17
C LYS A 80 1.65 12.56 12.33
N ASP A 81 2.43 12.59 11.25
CA ASP A 81 3.77 13.19 11.28
C ASP A 81 3.74 14.69 11.58
N ARG A 82 2.75 15.41 11.01
CA ARG A 82 2.52 16.84 11.30
C ARG A 82 2.23 17.07 12.78
N LEU A 83 1.40 16.23 13.39
CA LEU A 83 1.01 16.34 14.80
C LEU A 83 2.14 15.93 15.75
N GLU A 84 2.95 14.92 15.40
CA GLU A 84 4.07 14.46 16.22
C GLU A 84 5.29 15.39 16.16
N LYS A 85 5.54 16.04 15.02
CA LYS A 85 6.76 16.83 14.79
C LYS A 85 7.00 17.93 15.84
N PRO A 86 5.98 18.69 16.29
CA PRO A 86 6.15 19.65 17.38
C PRO A 86 6.61 18.99 18.69
N PHE A 87 6.08 17.81 19.03
CA PHE A 87 6.41 17.09 20.27
C PHE A 87 7.85 16.59 20.29
N LYS A 88 8.41 16.17 19.15
CA LYS A 88 9.82 15.77 19.04
C LYS A 88 10.79 16.84 19.57
N LEU A 89 10.46 18.12 19.39
CA LEU A 89 11.28 19.21 19.91
C LEU A 89 11.13 19.36 21.44
N TYR A 90 9.93 19.15 21.96
CA TYR A 90 9.68 19.15 23.41
C TYR A 90 10.34 17.95 24.08
N ASP A 91 10.22 16.75 23.52
CA ASP A 91 10.87 15.54 24.03
C ASP A 91 12.39 15.72 24.11
N ARG A 92 12.99 16.28 23.05
CA ARG A 92 14.42 16.60 23.05
C ARG A 92 14.79 17.60 24.15
N LYS A 93 14.01 18.67 24.32
CA LYS A 93 14.27 19.67 25.38
C LYS A 93 14.10 19.09 26.77
N ASN A 94 13.04 18.31 27.00
CA ASN A 94 12.78 17.64 28.26
C ASN A 94 13.91 16.68 28.61
N ASN A 95 14.40 15.92 27.63
CA ASN A 95 15.56 15.05 27.83
C ASN A 95 16.81 15.86 28.21
N ILE A 96 17.08 16.98 27.55
CA ILE A 96 18.19 17.88 27.92
C ILE A 96 18.02 18.40 29.34
N TYR A 97 16.82 18.84 29.74
CA TYR A 97 16.57 19.33 31.09
C TYR A 97 16.77 18.22 32.13
N TYR A 98 16.29 17.02 31.86
CA TYR A 98 16.48 15.86 32.73
C TYR A 98 17.96 15.52 32.89
N GLU A 99 18.71 15.39 31.79
CA GLU A 99 20.15 15.08 31.85
C GLU A 99 20.96 16.18 32.55
N ASN A 100 20.60 17.46 32.36
CA ASN A 100 21.23 18.56 33.08
C ASN A 100 20.94 18.50 34.58
N ALA A 101 19.69 18.28 34.98
CA ALA A 101 19.31 18.15 36.37
C ALA A 101 20.01 16.94 37.01
N LYS A 102 20.12 15.83 36.27
CA LYS A 102 20.86 14.63 36.65
C LYS A 102 22.32 14.91 36.93
N ALA A 103 23.00 15.58 36.02
CA ALA A 103 24.39 15.97 36.20
C ALA A 103 24.58 16.87 37.44
N VAL A 104 23.64 17.78 37.73
CA VAL A 104 23.71 18.63 38.92
C VAL A 104 23.57 17.81 40.20
N VAL A 105 22.57 16.93 40.31
CA VAL A 105 22.36 16.10 41.51
C VAL A 105 23.52 15.13 41.74
N GLU A 106 24.08 14.56 40.67
CA GLU A 106 25.24 13.66 40.77
C GLU A 106 26.46 14.36 41.39
N ASN A 107 26.65 15.64 41.09
CA ASN A 107 27.74 16.48 41.61
C ASN A 107 27.50 17.06 43.01
N ILE A 108 26.34 16.83 43.62
CA ILE A 108 26.11 17.22 45.01
C ILE A 108 26.97 16.33 45.92
N ASN A 109 27.91 16.94 46.64
CA ASN A 109 28.77 16.24 47.61
C ASN A 109 28.14 16.13 49.00
N ASP A 110 27.16 16.98 49.31
CA ASP A 110 26.39 16.89 50.55
C ASP A 110 25.44 15.68 50.49
N SER A 111 25.72 14.66 51.30
CA SER A 111 24.97 13.41 51.30
C SER A 111 23.51 13.56 51.75
N LEU A 112 23.20 14.52 52.63
CA LEU A 112 21.83 14.81 53.05
C LEU A 112 21.07 15.52 51.93
N LEU A 113 21.72 16.52 51.31
CA LEU A 113 21.13 17.25 50.19
C LEU A 113 20.89 16.34 48.98
N LYS A 114 21.85 15.45 48.67
CA LYS A 114 21.74 14.46 47.59
C LYS A 114 20.60 13.48 47.83
N LYS A 115 20.44 13.00 49.08
CA LYS A 115 19.34 12.11 49.47
C LYS A 115 17.96 12.77 49.34
N ASN A 116 17.88 14.07 49.60
CA ASN A 116 16.62 14.82 49.58
C ASN A 116 16.30 15.47 48.22
N THR A 117 17.15 15.28 47.20
CA THR A 117 16.94 15.80 45.84
C THR A 117 16.88 14.65 44.83
N PRO A 118 15.81 13.84 44.84
CA PRO A 118 15.64 12.74 43.88
C PRO A 118 15.34 13.28 42.47
N LEU A 119 15.80 12.54 41.46
CA LEU A 119 15.45 12.71 40.04
C LEU A 119 14.43 11.66 39.60
#